data_AF-A0A956XY60-F1
#
_entry.id   AF-A0A956XY60-F1
#
_cell.length_a   1.000
_cell.length_b   1.000
_cell.length_c   1.000
_cell.angle_alpha   90.00
_cell.angle_beta   90.00
_cell.angle_gamma   90.00
#
_symmetry.space_group_name_H-M   'P 1'
#
loop_
_entity.id
_entity.type
_entity.pdbx_description
1 polymer ?
#
loop_
_entity_poly.entity_id
_entity_poly.type
_entity_poly.pdbx_seq_one_letter_code
_entity_poly.pdbx_strand_id
1 'polypeptide(L)'
;MPLPTATITNMPTITPTFRPLEVRYDGIYSIPAELRSPILEAMKAELYLLPDEGQWVVSAYRAIPGWAKIVLVPQRFVDASWEHIETLSNYIVEVVAYEDKPHQWQAFLLNGVVGQGIQDEIPQNFVDVISSLPDLAGEYRFPWMARQGWWAVQGWHGGNAIDFQPAYEVGYSVVAVESGYLREVCRDGYQSLLQITHADGNVTYYLHVQPSRTLRNTLLDHSVQRGQYLGELTRNPPFNYACGQGLSRHLHFVSSNPHLIIQGHDLSNIAEIATCCRDVPIFVSENERVN
;
A
#
# COMPACT_ATOMS: atom_id res chain seq x y z
N MET A 1 -12.98 -54.12 45.88
CA MET A 1 -13.56 -52.76 45.93
C MET A 1 -13.39 -52.13 44.56
N PRO A 2 -14.45 -51.64 43.90
CA PRO A 2 -14.31 -50.95 42.62
C PRO A 2 -13.82 -49.52 42.86
N LEU A 3 -12.91 -49.03 42.01
CA LEU A 3 -12.44 -47.65 42.02
C LEU A 3 -13.58 -46.70 41.58
N PRO A 4 -13.75 -45.53 42.22
CA PRO A 4 -14.69 -44.53 41.78
C PRO A 4 -14.22 -43.93 40.44
N THR A 5 -15.08 -43.97 39.44
CA THR A 5 -14.86 -43.26 38.18
C THR A 5 -15.44 -41.86 38.32
N ALA A 6 -14.58 -40.85 38.39
CA ALA A 6 -15.01 -39.45 38.37
C ALA A 6 -15.26 -39.03 36.92
N THR A 7 -16.52 -38.74 36.59
CA THR A 7 -16.91 -38.17 35.30
C THR A 7 -16.67 -36.67 35.33
N ILE A 8 -15.70 -36.18 34.56
CA ILE A 8 -15.48 -34.73 34.37
C ILE A 8 -16.46 -34.25 33.28
N THR A 9 -17.63 -33.76 33.68
CA THR A 9 -18.62 -33.09 32.82
C THR A 9 -18.52 -31.58 32.97
N ASN A 10 -17.50 -30.96 32.39
CA ASN A 10 -17.52 -29.53 32.03
C ASN A 10 -16.33 -29.23 31.12
N MET A 11 -16.46 -29.53 29.82
CA MET A 11 -15.70 -28.81 28.82
C MET A 11 -16.27 -27.40 28.77
N PRO A 12 -15.50 -26.33 29.03
CA PRO A 12 -16.00 -24.98 28.83
C PRO A 12 -16.40 -24.84 27.37
N THR A 13 -17.69 -24.56 27.12
CA THR A 13 -18.17 -24.15 25.81
C THR A 13 -17.57 -22.77 25.55
N ILE A 14 -16.42 -22.74 24.87
CA ILE A 14 -15.89 -21.51 24.29
C ILE A 14 -16.83 -21.21 23.13
N THR A 15 -17.82 -20.35 23.35
CA THR A 15 -18.57 -19.75 22.24
C THR A 15 -17.60 -18.77 21.57
N PRO A 16 -17.12 -19.04 20.35
CA PRO A 16 -16.29 -18.07 19.64
C PRO A 16 -17.12 -16.81 19.43
N THR A 17 -16.75 -15.74 20.12
CA THR A 17 -17.24 -14.39 19.82
C THR A 17 -16.56 -13.95 18.53
N PHE A 18 -17.14 -14.31 17.40
CA PHE A 18 -16.73 -13.76 16.11
C PHE A 18 -17.03 -12.26 16.12
N ARG A 19 -16.02 -11.42 15.92
CA ARG A 19 -16.24 -10.01 15.66
C ARG A 19 -17.01 -9.89 14.33
N PRO A 20 -18.08 -9.09 14.26
CA PRO A 20 -18.78 -8.90 13.00
C PRO A 20 -17.84 -8.24 12.00
N LEU A 21 -17.78 -8.81 10.80
CA LEU A 21 -17.06 -8.23 9.67
C LEU A 21 -17.88 -7.06 9.10
N GLU A 22 -17.33 -5.86 9.17
CA GLU A 22 -17.92 -4.63 8.66
C GLU A 22 -17.02 -3.99 7.58
N VAL A 23 -17.61 -3.57 6.47
CA VAL A 23 -16.91 -2.87 5.38
C VAL A 23 -17.55 -1.52 5.12
N ARG A 24 -16.75 -0.45 5.21
CA ARG A 24 -17.17 0.92 4.88
C ARG A 24 -16.88 1.22 3.42
N TYR A 25 -17.95 1.28 2.62
CA TYR A 25 -17.90 1.51 1.18
C TYR A 25 -17.87 2.98 0.75
N ASP A 26 -18.01 3.90 1.70
CA ASP A 26 -18.09 5.35 1.49
C ASP A 26 -17.02 6.09 2.33
N GLY A 27 -15.92 5.41 2.66
CA GLY A 27 -14.84 5.94 3.51
C GLY A 27 -13.87 6.84 2.76
N ILE A 28 -12.78 6.27 2.25
CA ILE A 28 -11.76 6.98 1.46
C ILE A 28 -12.22 7.11 0.00
N TYR A 29 -12.69 5.98 -0.56
CA TYR A 29 -13.15 5.91 -1.93
C TYR A 29 -14.54 5.27 -1.99
N SER A 30 -15.48 5.93 -2.67
CA SER A 30 -16.82 5.37 -2.89
C SER A 30 -16.84 4.41 -4.08
N ILE A 31 -17.44 3.24 -3.88
CA ILE A 31 -17.61 2.24 -4.95
C ILE A 31 -19.09 2.08 -5.37
N PRO A 32 -19.34 1.61 -6.60
CA PRO A 32 -20.69 1.26 -7.07
C PRO A 32 -21.45 0.35 -6.08
N ALA A 33 -22.76 0.59 -5.93
CA ALA A 33 -23.58 -0.09 -4.94
C ALA A 33 -23.69 -1.60 -5.20
N GLU A 34 -23.70 -1.99 -6.48
CA GLU A 34 -23.76 -3.36 -6.96
C GLU A 34 -22.55 -4.21 -6.57
N LEU A 35 -21.41 -3.60 -6.24
CA LEU A 35 -20.21 -4.30 -5.78
C LEU A 35 -20.20 -4.59 -4.27
N ARG A 36 -21.00 -3.85 -3.48
CA ARG A 36 -20.94 -3.89 -2.01
C ARG A 36 -21.29 -5.28 -1.45
N SER A 37 -22.38 -5.87 -1.89
CA SER A 37 -22.78 -7.22 -1.44
C SER A 37 -21.79 -8.30 -1.90
N PRO A 38 -21.38 -8.37 -3.19
CA PRO A 38 -20.35 -9.32 -3.63
C PRO A 38 -19.06 -9.26 -2.81
N ILE A 39 -18.53 -8.06 -2.53
CA ILE A 39 -17.29 -7.90 -1.75
C ILE A 39 -17.45 -8.47 -0.34
N LEU A 40 -18.56 -8.14 0.34
CA LEU A 40 -18.81 -8.64 1.70
C LEU A 40 -18.92 -10.17 1.73
N GLU A 41 -19.61 -10.77 0.74
CA GLU A 41 -19.74 -12.21 0.67
C GLU A 41 -18.41 -12.91 0.35
N ALA A 42 -17.57 -12.32 -0.52
CA ALA A 42 -16.22 -12.79 -0.78
C ALA A 42 -15.36 -12.83 0.50
N MET A 43 -15.37 -11.74 1.27
CA MET A 43 -14.63 -11.66 2.53
C MET A 43 -15.15 -12.65 3.58
N LYS A 44 -16.47 -12.86 3.68
CA LYS A 44 -17.05 -13.86 4.60
C LYS A 44 -16.67 -15.28 4.21
N ALA A 45 -16.69 -15.60 2.92
CA ALA A 45 -16.38 -16.93 2.41
C ALA A 45 -14.96 -17.37 2.78
N GLU A 46 -14.04 -16.40 2.88
CA GLU A 46 -12.63 -16.64 3.18
C GLU A 46 -12.14 -15.89 4.41
N LEU A 47 -13.00 -15.77 5.43
CA LEU A 47 -12.72 -15.08 6.68
C LEU A 47 -11.42 -15.55 7.36
N TYR A 48 -11.04 -16.82 7.16
CA TYR A 48 -9.81 -17.41 7.70
C TYR A 48 -8.51 -16.87 7.08
N LEU A 49 -8.58 -16.22 5.91
CA LEU A 49 -7.46 -15.53 5.27
C LEU A 49 -7.33 -14.07 5.75
N LEU A 50 -8.36 -13.55 6.42
CA LEU A 50 -8.38 -12.17 6.87
C LEU A 50 -7.66 -12.04 8.22
N PRO A 51 -6.84 -10.99 8.38
CA PRO A 51 -6.36 -10.57 9.69
C PRO A 51 -7.50 -10.38 10.69
N ASP A 52 -7.21 -10.52 12.00
CA ASP A 52 -8.20 -10.34 13.08
C ASP A 52 -8.59 -8.85 13.24
N GLU A 53 -9.43 -8.39 12.32
CA GLU A 53 -9.90 -7.03 12.19
C GLU A 53 -11.41 -7.01 11.92
N GLY A 54 -12.14 -6.20 12.70
CA GLY A 54 -13.59 -6.11 12.59
C GLY A 54 -14.08 -5.10 11.55
N GLN A 55 -13.29 -4.05 11.29
CA GLN A 55 -13.71 -2.91 10.49
C GLN A 55 -12.73 -2.62 9.37
N TRP A 56 -13.25 -2.63 8.14
CA TRP A 56 -12.52 -2.48 6.90
C TRP A 56 -13.01 -1.28 6.13
N VAL A 57 -12.14 -0.64 5.35
CA VAL A 57 -12.44 0.53 4.52
C VAL A 57 -11.93 0.29 3.13
N VAL A 58 -12.75 0.65 2.12
CA VAL A 58 -12.26 0.73 0.74
C VAL A 58 -11.29 1.89 0.63
N SER A 59 -9.99 1.58 0.48
CA SER A 59 -8.91 2.57 0.41
C SER A 59 -8.49 2.90 -1.02
N ALA A 60 -8.63 1.96 -1.96
CA ALA A 60 -8.43 2.21 -3.38
C ALA A 60 -9.39 1.39 -4.24
N TYR A 61 -9.71 1.93 -5.42
CA TYR A 61 -10.60 1.32 -6.40
C TYR A 61 -10.11 1.62 -7.81
N ARG A 62 -10.13 0.59 -8.66
CA ARG A 62 -9.83 0.67 -10.08
C ARG A 62 -10.77 -0.27 -10.83
N ALA A 63 -11.24 0.16 -12.01
CA ALA A 63 -12.07 -0.68 -12.86
C ALA A 63 -11.72 -0.49 -14.34
N ILE A 64 -11.96 -1.54 -15.11
CA ILE A 64 -11.99 -1.58 -16.56
C ILE A 64 -13.32 -2.25 -16.99
N PRO A 65 -13.71 -2.26 -18.27
CA PRO A 65 -14.93 -2.95 -18.69
C PRO A 65 -14.94 -4.41 -18.21
N GLY A 66 -15.97 -4.78 -17.44
CA GLY A 66 -16.18 -6.14 -16.91
C GLY A 66 -15.35 -6.52 -15.68
N TRP A 67 -14.42 -5.68 -15.20
CA TRP A 67 -13.53 -6.00 -14.08
C TRP A 67 -13.32 -4.83 -13.13
N ALA A 68 -13.24 -5.13 -11.84
CA ALA A 68 -12.92 -4.17 -10.79
C ALA A 68 -11.92 -4.77 -9.79
N LYS A 69 -11.07 -3.92 -9.23
CA LYS A 69 -10.12 -4.23 -8.16
C LYS A 69 -10.37 -3.24 -7.03
N ILE A 70 -10.47 -3.78 -5.84
CA ILE A 70 -10.75 -3.06 -4.61
C ILE A 70 -9.63 -3.40 -3.63
N VAL A 71 -9.01 -2.37 -3.06
CA VAL A 71 -8.08 -2.53 -1.94
C VAL A 71 -8.80 -2.12 -0.67
N LEU A 72 -8.75 -3.01 0.32
CA LEU A 72 -9.33 -2.83 1.64
C LEU A 72 -8.20 -2.82 2.67
N VAL A 73 -8.30 -1.89 3.61
CA VAL A 73 -7.41 -1.83 4.78
C VAL A 73 -8.24 -1.73 6.07
N PRO A 74 -7.69 -2.11 7.22
CA PRO A 74 -8.35 -1.89 8.50
C PRO A 74 -8.57 -0.40 8.78
N GLN A 75 -9.75 -0.07 9.32
CA GLN A 75 -10.13 1.31 9.67
C GLN A 75 -9.09 2.02 10.53
N ARG A 76 -8.43 1.29 11.44
CA ARG A 76 -7.44 1.86 12.37
C ARG A 76 -6.27 2.55 11.66
N PHE A 77 -5.85 2.11 10.46
CA PHE A 77 -4.78 2.77 9.71
C PHE A 77 -5.24 4.13 9.18
N VAL A 78 -6.51 4.23 8.79
CA VAL A 78 -7.13 5.48 8.33
C VAL A 78 -7.30 6.45 9.51
N ASP A 79 -7.79 5.95 10.65
CA ASP A 79 -7.97 6.77 11.87
C ASP A 79 -6.65 7.27 12.43
N ALA A 80 -5.60 6.46 12.35
CA ALA A 80 -4.23 6.83 12.70
C ALA A 80 -3.56 7.70 11.62
N SER A 81 -4.29 8.21 10.62
CA SER A 81 -3.75 9.05 9.54
C SER A 81 -2.56 8.43 8.81
N TRP A 82 -2.55 7.10 8.68
CA TRP A 82 -1.46 6.32 8.11
C TRP A 82 -0.14 6.47 8.87
N GLU A 83 -0.22 6.56 10.19
CA GLU A 83 0.93 6.24 11.04
C GLU A 83 1.19 4.72 11.01
N HIS A 84 2.46 4.32 11.04
CA HIS A 84 2.94 2.94 11.07
C HIS A 84 2.72 2.12 9.79
N ILE A 85 2.84 2.78 8.62
CA ILE A 85 2.67 2.17 7.29
C ILE A 85 3.59 0.95 7.08
N GLU A 86 4.76 0.90 7.73
CA GLU A 86 5.69 -0.23 7.60
C GLU A 86 5.06 -1.57 7.99
N THR A 87 4.03 -1.55 8.85
CA THR A 87 3.32 -2.75 9.32
C THR A 87 2.13 -3.14 8.44
N LEU A 88 1.77 -2.32 7.46
CA LEU A 88 0.51 -2.40 6.72
C LEU A 88 0.40 -3.62 5.79
N SER A 89 1.52 -4.08 5.22
CA SER A 89 1.51 -5.12 4.17
C SER A 89 0.70 -6.37 4.51
N ASN A 90 0.74 -6.83 5.77
CA ASN A 90 0.01 -8.02 6.21
C ASN A 90 -1.50 -7.80 6.39
N TYR A 91 -1.95 -6.54 6.28
CA TYR A 91 -3.33 -6.14 6.48
C TYR A 91 -4.03 -5.70 5.20
N ILE A 92 -3.31 -5.65 4.08
CA ILE A 92 -3.90 -5.28 2.80
C ILE A 92 -4.71 -6.46 2.27
N VAL A 93 -6.00 -6.23 2.04
CA VAL A 93 -6.90 -7.20 1.41
C VAL A 93 -7.22 -6.70 0.02
N GLU A 94 -6.85 -7.50 -0.99
CA GLU A 94 -7.13 -7.23 -2.39
C GLU A 94 -8.33 -8.08 -2.82
N VAL A 95 -9.38 -7.42 -3.29
CA VAL A 95 -10.58 -8.06 -3.84
C VAL A 95 -10.64 -7.76 -5.32
N VAL A 96 -10.85 -8.79 -6.13
CA VAL A 96 -11.16 -8.63 -7.55
C VAL A 96 -12.61 -9.03 -7.76
N ALA A 97 -13.29 -8.26 -8.60
CA ALA A 97 -14.65 -8.51 -9.00
C ALA A 97 -14.77 -8.53 -10.53
N TYR A 98 -15.63 -9.40 -11.03
CA TYR A 98 -15.92 -9.53 -12.45
C TYR A 98 -17.44 -9.50 -12.69
N GLU A 99 -17.83 -8.96 -13.84
CA GLU A 99 -19.22 -8.85 -14.26
C GLU A 99 -19.59 -10.07 -15.13
N ASP A 100 -20.27 -11.05 -14.53
CA ASP A 100 -20.74 -12.26 -15.24
C ASP A 100 -21.85 -11.92 -16.25
N LYS A 101 -22.75 -11.02 -15.85
CA LYS A 101 -23.84 -10.48 -16.69
C LYS A 101 -23.98 -8.99 -16.38
N PRO A 102 -24.60 -8.18 -17.28
CA PRO A 102 -24.81 -6.76 -17.02
C PRO A 102 -25.41 -6.51 -15.64
N HIS A 103 -24.69 -5.75 -14.81
CA HIS A 103 -24.99 -5.41 -13.42
C HIS A 103 -25.00 -6.58 -12.41
N GLN A 104 -24.49 -7.76 -12.79
CA GLN A 104 -24.32 -8.91 -11.90
C GLN A 104 -22.84 -9.19 -11.68
N TRP A 105 -22.36 -8.73 -10.52
CA TRP A 105 -20.97 -8.85 -10.12
C TRP A 105 -20.76 -10.04 -9.20
N GLN A 106 -19.64 -10.72 -9.40
CA GLN A 106 -19.07 -11.66 -8.44
C GLN A 106 -17.74 -11.09 -7.96
N ALA A 107 -17.37 -11.37 -6.71
CA ALA A 107 -16.11 -10.93 -6.12
C ALA A 107 -15.43 -12.08 -5.39
N PHE A 108 -14.12 -11.99 -5.24
CA PHE A 108 -13.28 -12.98 -4.58
C PHE A 108 -12.03 -12.29 -4.02
N LEU A 109 -11.46 -12.84 -2.95
CA LEU A 109 -10.15 -12.38 -2.48
C LEU A 109 -9.09 -12.82 -3.49
N LEU A 110 -8.17 -11.92 -3.83
CA LEU A 110 -7.16 -12.18 -4.86
C LEU A 110 -6.23 -13.34 -4.49
N ASN A 111 -5.90 -13.46 -3.19
CA ASN A 111 -5.12 -14.55 -2.61
C ASN A 111 -5.98 -15.74 -2.16
N GLY A 112 -7.30 -15.67 -2.36
CA GLY A 112 -8.27 -16.71 -2.07
C GLY A 112 -8.18 -17.92 -2.98
N VAL A 113 -8.84 -19.01 -2.60
CA VAL A 113 -8.92 -20.23 -3.42
C VAL A 113 -9.57 -19.94 -4.77
N VAL A 114 -10.67 -19.18 -4.76
CA VAL A 114 -11.35 -18.79 -6.01
C VAL A 114 -10.47 -17.83 -6.81
N GLY A 115 -9.87 -16.83 -6.16
CA GLY A 115 -9.00 -15.87 -6.83
C GLY A 115 -7.78 -16.50 -7.48
N GLN A 116 -7.13 -17.42 -6.78
CA GLN A 116 -6.04 -18.24 -7.33
C GLN A 116 -6.52 -19.12 -8.50
N GLY A 117 -7.74 -19.65 -8.42
CA GLY A 117 -8.31 -20.50 -9.46
C GLY A 117 -8.62 -19.79 -10.77
N ILE A 118 -8.76 -18.46 -10.77
CA ILE A 118 -9.14 -17.68 -11.96
C ILE A 118 -8.09 -16.63 -12.37
N GLN A 119 -6.85 -16.72 -11.86
CA GLN A 119 -5.78 -15.78 -12.18
C GLN A 119 -5.54 -15.64 -13.69
N ASP A 120 -5.66 -16.74 -14.43
CA ASP A 120 -5.50 -16.77 -15.89
C ASP A 120 -6.65 -16.07 -16.65
N GLU A 121 -7.78 -15.85 -15.99
CA GLU A 121 -8.93 -15.13 -16.57
C GLU A 121 -8.85 -13.62 -16.33
N ILE A 122 -8.10 -13.18 -15.31
CA ILE A 122 -7.91 -11.76 -15.01
C ILE A 122 -7.09 -11.14 -16.15
N PRO A 123 -7.56 -10.03 -16.77
CA PRO A 123 -6.80 -9.38 -17.83
C PRO A 123 -5.41 -8.98 -17.34
N GLN A 124 -4.35 -9.47 -18.00
CA GLN A 124 -2.97 -9.24 -17.56
C GLN A 124 -2.63 -7.75 -17.44
N ASN A 125 -3.14 -6.92 -18.35
CA ASN A 125 -2.96 -5.46 -18.31
C ASN A 125 -3.76 -4.75 -17.19
N PHE A 126 -4.58 -5.50 -16.43
CA PHE A 126 -5.33 -5.01 -15.29
C PHE A 126 -4.63 -5.30 -13.97
N VAL A 127 -4.37 -6.59 -13.68
CA VAL A 127 -3.64 -7.04 -12.49
C VAL A 127 -2.68 -8.15 -12.91
N ASP A 128 -1.39 -7.95 -12.68
CA ASP A 128 -0.39 -8.99 -12.93
C ASP A 128 -0.21 -9.84 -11.67
N VAL A 129 -1.01 -10.90 -11.57
CA VAL A 129 -0.96 -11.86 -10.45
C VAL A 129 -0.05 -13.06 -10.70
N ILE A 130 0.53 -13.17 -11.90
CA ILE A 130 1.24 -14.37 -12.37
C ILE A 130 2.75 -14.14 -12.36
N SER A 131 3.20 -12.90 -12.62
CA SER A 131 4.62 -12.60 -12.65
C SER A 131 5.26 -12.71 -11.25
N SER A 132 6.43 -13.33 -11.21
CA SER A 132 7.32 -13.22 -10.06
C SER A 132 7.77 -11.78 -9.85
N LEU A 133 8.14 -11.44 -8.62
CA LEU A 133 8.83 -10.17 -8.36
C LEU A 133 10.07 -10.05 -9.25
N PRO A 134 10.32 -8.88 -9.86
CA PRO A 134 11.51 -8.68 -10.66
C PRO A 134 12.74 -8.69 -9.76
N ASP A 135 13.86 -9.23 -10.27
CA ASP A 135 15.14 -9.17 -9.57
C ASP A 135 15.54 -7.71 -9.26
N LEU A 136 16.29 -7.52 -8.17
CA LEU A 136 16.83 -6.21 -7.84
C LEU A 136 17.81 -5.76 -8.95
N ALA A 137 17.74 -4.49 -9.33
CA ALA A 137 18.66 -3.88 -10.29
C ALA A 137 20.00 -3.45 -9.65
N GLY A 138 20.27 -3.85 -8.41
CA GLY A 138 21.46 -3.50 -7.62
C GLY A 138 21.11 -2.90 -6.26
N GLU A 139 21.82 -1.85 -5.86
CA GLU A 139 21.52 -1.12 -4.64
C GLU A 139 20.32 -0.18 -4.79
N TYR A 140 19.59 0.05 -3.68
CA TYR A 140 18.52 1.03 -3.64
C TYR A 140 19.05 2.44 -3.93
N ARG A 141 18.25 3.22 -4.65
CA ARG A 141 18.55 4.62 -5.01
C ARG A 141 17.52 5.57 -4.41
N PHE A 142 17.87 6.84 -4.20
CA PHE A 142 16.92 7.79 -3.62
C PHE A 142 15.65 7.92 -4.47
N PRO A 143 14.48 8.18 -3.86
CA PRO A 143 13.17 8.16 -4.53
C PRO A 143 12.89 9.37 -5.44
N TRP A 144 13.91 10.07 -5.91
CA TRP A 144 13.82 11.20 -6.82
C TRP A 144 14.86 11.11 -7.93
N MET A 145 14.69 11.92 -8.97
CA MET A 145 15.49 11.85 -10.19
C MET A 145 16.98 12.09 -9.93
N ALA A 146 17.83 11.40 -10.69
CA ALA A 146 19.28 11.59 -10.66
C ALA A 146 19.68 13.07 -10.74
N ARG A 147 20.74 13.42 -10.00
CA ARG A 147 21.33 14.76 -9.87
C ARG A 147 20.46 15.80 -9.16
N GLN A 148 19.24 15.46 -8.74
CA GLN A 148 18.45 16.32 -7.87
C GLN A 148 18.85 16.11 -6.41
N GLY A 149 18.96 17.23 -5.67
CA GLY A 149 19.17 17.23 -4.23
C GLY A 149 17.84 17.37 -3.51
N TRP A 150 17.60 16.56 -2.49
CA TRP A 150 16.44 16.71 -1.60
C TRP A 150 16.91 16.80 -0.14
N TRP A 151 16.23 17.64 0.62
CA TRP A 151 16.39 17.79 2.06
C TRP A 151 15.68 16.67 2.81
N ALA A 152 16.32 16.07 3.81
CA ALA A 152 15.62 15.28 4.82
C ALA A 152 15.09 16.23 5.91
N VAL A 153 13.80 16.58 5.82
CA VAL A 153 13.19 17.66 6.63
C VAL A 153 12.63 17.16 7.96
N GLN A 154 12.36 15.86 8.08
CA GLN A 154 11.91 15.23 9.32
C GLN A 154 12.43 13.79 9.40
N GLY A 155 13.03 13.44 10.54
CA GLY A 155 13.52 12.08 10.83
C GLY A 155 12.38 11.13 11.18
N TRP A 156 12.69 10.05 11.92
CA TRP A 156 11.70 9.02 12.26
C TRP A 156 10.42 9.57 12.88
N HIS A 157 9.29 9.28 12.25
CA HIS A 157 7.96 9.58 12.75
C HIS A 157 6.95 8.62 12.11
N GLY A 158 5.80 8.40 12.77
CA GLY A 158 4.78 7.48 12.27
C GLY A 158 5.35 6.09 11.95
N GLY A 159 6.30 5.58 12.74
CA GLY A 159 7.04 4.36 12.44
C GLY A 159 8.33 4.62 11.68
N ASN A 160 8.54 3.90 10.57
CA ASN A 160 9.78 3.96 9.78
C ASN A 160 9.72 5.01 8.65
N ALA A 161 9.13 6.17 8.92
CA ALA A 161 8.98 7.23 7.92
C ALA A 161 10.00 8.36 8.07
N ILE A 162 10.46 8.86 6.93
CA ILE A 162 11.30 10.06 6.80
C ILE A 162 10.65 10.97 5.77
N ASP A 163 10.57 12.26 6.08
CA ASP A 163 10.06 13.24 5.13
C ASP A 163 11.20 13.86 4.34
N PHE A 164 11.06 13.83 3.01
CA PHE A 164 11.98 14.48 2.09
C PHE A 164 11.29 15.59 1.31
N GLN A 165 12.00 16.69 1.08
CA GLN A 165 11.51 17.81 0.27
C GLN A 165 12.55 18.20 -0.78
N PRO A 166 12.15 18.53 -2.02
CA PRO A 166 13.08 19.02 -3.05
C PRO A 166 13.92 20.20 -2.57
N ALA A 167 15.24 20.11 -2.73
CA ALA A 167 16.13 21.22 -2.46
C ALA A 167 16.22 22.16 -3.66
N TYR A 168 16.12 23.47 -3.43
CA TYR A 168 16.17 24.49 -4.48
C TYR A 168 15.07 24.32 -5.55
N GLU A 169 15.27 24.87 -6.75
CA GLU A 169 14.33 24.79 -7.89
C GLU A 169 14.43 23.47 -8.67
N VAL A 170 14.45 22.33 -7.98
CA VAL A 170 14.40 21.01 -8.63
C VAL A 170 12.97 20.48 -8.76
N GLY A 171 12.78 19.46 -9.58
CA GLY A 171 11.47 18.85 -9.81
C GLY A 171 10.93 18.12 -8.58
N TYR A 172 9.61 17.91 -8.56
CA TYR A 172 8.88 17.19 -7.52
C TYR A 172 8.59 15.74 -7.90
N SER A 173 9.32 15.23 -8.89
CA SER A 173 9.12 13.90 -9.45
C SER A 173 9.62 12.84 -8.49
N VAL A 174 8.77 11.86 -8.22
CA VAL A 174 9.09 10.67 -7.42
C VAL A 174 9.31 9.50 -8.36
N VAL A 175 10.35 8.71 -8.07
CA VAL A 175 10.70 7.48 -8.81
C VAL A 175 10.88 6.31 -7.84
N ALA A 176 10.72 5.09 -8.35
CA ALA A 176 10.93 3.88 -7.57
C ALA A 176 12.39 3.77 -7.10
N VAL A 177 12.60 3.50 -5.80
CA VAL A 177 13.94 3.33 -5.23
C VAL A 177 14.65 2.07 -5.71
N GLU A 178 13.87 1.05 -6.08
CA GLU A 178 14.32 -0.22 -6.62
C GLU A 178 13.16 -0.90 -7.36
N SER A 179 13.48 -1.88 -8.19
CA SER A 179 12.56 -2.73 -8.92
C SER A 179 11.68 -3.53 -7.96
N GLY A 180 10.44 -3.78 -8.35
CA GLY A 180 9.50 -4.51 -7.52
C GLY A 180 8.10 -4.48 -8.08
N TYR A 181 7.12 -4.97 -7.32
CA TYR A 181 5.72 -4.96 -7.71
C TYR A 181 4.99 -3.77 -7.10
N LEU A 182 4.44 -2.90 -7.95
CA LEU A 182 3.80 -1.64 -7.57
C LEU A 182 2.29 -1.84 -7.31
N ARG A 183 1.81 -1.32 -6.17
CA ARG A 183 0.39 -1.22 -5.81
C ARG A 183 0.01 0.20 -5.40
N GLU A 184 -1.24 0.59 -5.63
CA GLU A 184 -1.85 1.78 -5.02
C GLU A 184 -2.70 1.33 -3.84
N VAL A 185 -2.23 1.58 -2.61
CA VAL A 185 -2.87 1.10 -1.38
C VAL A 185 -3.97 2.04 -0.92
N CYS A 186 -3.77 3.34 -1.12
CA CYS A 186 -4.77 4.37 -0.85
C CYS A 186 -4.85 5.35 -2.00
N ARG A 187 -6.07 5.81 -2.31
CA ARG A 187 -6.35 6.91 -3.24
C ARG A 187 -7.55 7.72 -2.77
N ASP A 188 -7.36 9.01 -2.54
CA ASP A 188 -8.41 9.95 -2.09
C ASP A 188 -8.77 11.00 -3.16
N GLY A 189 -8.27 10.83 -4.38
CA GLY A 189 -8.48 11.76 -5.50
C GLY A 189 -7.47 12.92 -5.55
N TYR A 190 -6.78 13.21 -4.45
CA TYR A 190 -5.78 14.28 -4.35
C TYR A 190 -4.36 13.75 -4.22
N GLN A 191 -4.19 12.58 -3.62
CA GLN A 191 -2.92 11.91 -3.41
C GLN A 191 -3.13 10.40 -3.33
N SER A 192 -2.01 9.68 -3.28
CA SER A 192 -1.96 8.24 -3.17
C SER A 192 -0.90 7.80 -2.17
N LEU A 193 -1.14 6.65 -1.55
CA LEU A 193 -0.13 5.82 -0.92
C LEU A 193 0.23 4.72 -1.93
N LEU A 194 1.44 4.79 -2.48
CA LEU A 194 1.99 3.73 -3.32
C LEU A 194 2.85 2.79 -2.48
N GLN A 195 2.82 1.51 -2.81
CA GLN A 195 3.66 0.48 -2.22
C GLN A 195 4.43 -0.23 -3.32
N ILE A 196 5.72 -0.51 -3.09
CA ILE A 196 6.51 -1.42 -3.92
C ILE A 196 7.05 -2.54 -3.03
N THR A 197 6.77 -3.79 -3.40
CA THR A 197 7.36 -4.97 -2.77
C THR A 197 8.55 -5.46 -3.61
N HIS A 198 9.70 -5.63 -2.97
CA HIS A 198 10.97 -5.96 -3.62
C HIS A 198 11.34 -7.45 -3.46
N ALA A 199 12.20 -7.97 -4.33
CA ALA A 199 12.57 -9.39 -4.35
C ALA A 199 13.38 -9.85 -3.12
N ASP A 200 14.00 -8.93 -2.39
CA ASP A 200 14.71 -9.21 -1.11
C ASP A 200 13.77 -9.22 0.11
N GLY A 201 12.45 -9.05 -0.11
CA GLY A 201 11.44 -9.02 0.95
C GLY A 201 11.24 -7.64 1.59
N ASN A 202 12.03 -6.62 1.21
CA ASN A 202 11.76 -5.25 1.64
C ASN A 202 10.50 -4.70 0.96
N VAL A 203 9.84 -3.75 1.62
CA VAL A 203 8.70 -3.02 1.09
C VAL A 203 8.94 -1.53 1.29
N THR A 204 8.78 -0.75 0.23
CA THR A 204 8.86 0.71 0.29
C THR A 204 7.52 1.35 -0.01
N TYR A 205 7.23 2.45 0.68
CA TYR A 205 5.99 3.18 0.52
C TYR A 205 6.26 4.66 0.24
N TYR A 206 5.39 5.23 -0.59
CA TYR A 206 5.50 6.59 -1.10
C TYR A 206 4.15 7.27 -0.88
N LEU A 207 4.09 8.14 0.12
CA LEU A 207 2.89 8.88 0.46
C LEU A 207 2.98 10.34 -0.01
N HIS A 208 1.82 10.97 -0.20
CA HIS A 208 1.64 12.31 -0.76
C HIS A 208 2.03 12.40 -2.25
N VAL A 209 1.98 11.28 -2.97
CA VAL A 209 2.25 11.22 -4.40
C VAL A 209 0.96 11.38 -5.20
N GLN A 210 1.03 12.06 -6.34
CA GLN A 210 0.00 12.16 -7.36
C GLN A 210 0.45 11.35 -8.59
N PRO A 211 0.04 10.07 -8.70
CA PRO A 211 0.38 9.24 -9.84
C PRO A 211 -0.18 9.80 -11.14
N SER A 212 0.63 9.73 -12.20
CA SER A 212 0.17 10.12 -13.54
C SER A 212 -0.93 9.19 -14.04
N ARG A 213 -1.77 9.68 -14.95
CA ARG A 213 -2.77 8.83 -15.62
C ARG A 213 -2.12 7.65 -16.36
N THR A 214 -0.97 7.87 -16.98
CA THR A 214 -0.21 6.82 -17.67
C THR A 214 0.17 5.72 -16.69
N LEU A 215 0.82 6.06 -15.57
CA LEU A 215 1.19 5.09 -14.54
C LEU A 215 -0.02 4.28 -14.06
N ARG A 216 -1.14 4.96 -13.76
CA ARG A 216 -2.37 4.29 -13.30
C ARG A 216 -2.94 3.29 -14.30
N ASN A 217 -2.72 3.54 -15.58
CA ASN A 217 -3.26 2.69 -16.65
C ASN A 217 -2.33 1.54 -17.03
N THR A 218 -1.01 1.68 -16.82
CA THR A 218 -0.03 0.76 -17.40
C THR A 218 0.88 0.07 -16.39
N LEU A 219 1.03 0.59 -15.17
CA LEU A 219 2.04 0.10 -14.22
C LEU A 219 1.48 -0.17 -12.81
N LEU A 220 0.28 0.30 -12.47
CA LEU A 220 -0.36 -0.12 -11.23
C LEU A 220 -0.71 -1.60 -11.31
N ASP A 221 -0.34 -2.34 -10.26
CA ASP A 221 -0.50 -3.78 -10.13
C ASP A 221 0.37 -4.57 -11.11
N HIS A 222 1.57 -4.04 -11.38
CA HIS A 222 2.57 -4.59 -12.29
C HIS A 222 3.97 -4.43 -11.69
N SER A 223 4.91 -5.17 -12.28
CA SER A 223 6.33 -4.96 -12.02
C SER A 223 6.80 -3.60 -12.54
N VAL A 224 7.60 -2.91 -11.74
CA VAL A 224 8.29 -1.67 -12.09
C VAL A 224 9.79 -1.85 -11.90
N GLN A 225 10.56 -1.06 -12.63
CA GLN A 225 12.01 -1.02 -12.50
C GLN A 225 12.43 0.09 -11.53
N ARG A 226 13.64 -0.02 -10.98
CA ARG A 226 14.29 1.11 -10.33
C ARG A 226 14.30 2.34 -11.25
N GLY A 227 13.99 3.50 -10.71
CA GLY A 227 13.91 4.74 -11.48
C GLY A 227 12.61 4.92 -12.25
N GLN A 228 11.66 3.97 -12.15
CA GLN A 228 10.34 4.11 -12.76
C GLN A 228 9.63 5.34 -12.18
N TYR A 229 9.17 6.24 -13.04
CA TYR A 229 8.44 7.44 -12.62
C TYR A 229 7.11 7.07 -11.96
N LEU A 230 6.96 7.43 -10.68
CA LEU A 230 5.79 7.12 -9.85
C LEU A 230 4.73 8.24 -9.84
N GLY A 231 5.15 9.47 -10.09
CA GLY A 231 4.27 10.64 -10.03
C GLY A 231 5.00 11.89 -9.54
N GLU A 232 4.23 12.88 -9.12
CA GLU A 232 4.77 14.06 -8.43
C GLU A 232 4.24 14.17 -7.01
N LEU A 233 4.94 14.88 -6.14
CA LEU A 233 4.37 15.26 -4.84
C LEU A 233 3.11 16.10 -5.00
N THR A 234 2.14 15.94 -4.09
CA THR A 234 0.90 16.73 -4.06
C THR A 234 1.19 18.23 -4.07
N ARG A 235 0.44 18.98 -4.88
CA ARG A 235 0.70 20.40 -5.14
C ARG A 235 0.04 21.37 -4.15
N ASN A 236 -0.79 20.87 -3.23
CA ASN A 236 -1.71 21.70 -2.45
C ASN A 236 -1.49 21.59 -0.93
N PRO A 237 -0.34 22.02 -0.37
CA PRO A 237 -0.20 22.15 1.08
C PRO A 237 -0.93 23.39 1.64
N PRO A 238 -1.38 23.38 2.91
CA PRO A 238 -1.51 22.18 3.74
C PRO A 238 -2.61 21.27 3.18
N PHE A 239 -2.44 19.96 3.35
CA PHE A 239 -3.43 18.97 2.95
C PHE A 239 -3.81 18.12 4.15
N ASN A 240 -5.09 17.79 4.24
CA ASN A 240 -5.64 16.87 5.23
C ASN A 240 -6.72 16.06 4.53
N TYR A 241 -6.29 14.97 3.90
CA TYR A 241 -7.16 14.09 3.13
C TYR A 241 -7.10 12.67 3.68
N ALA A 242 -7.99 11.81 3.18
CA ALA A 242 -8.19 10.49 3.75
C ALA A 242 -6.98 9.55 3.58
N CYS A 243 -6.09 9.78 2.61
CA CYS A 243 -4.83 9.02 2.46
C CYS A 243 -3.67 9.60 3.28
N GLY A 244 -3.83 10.73 3.97
CA GLY A 244 -2.77 11.34 4.78
C GLY A 244 -2.85 12.86 4.84
N GLN A 245 -2.08 13.43 5.74
CA GLN A 245 -2.06 14.87 6.01
C GLN A 245 -0.64 15.41 6.09
N GLY A 246 -0.48 16.70 5.84
CA GLY A 246 0.83 17.36 5.83
C GLY A 246 0.73 18.87 5.74
N LEU A 247 1.71 19.55 6.34
CA LEU A 247 1.76 21.02 6.40
C LEU A 247 2.52 21.65 5.23
N SER A 248 3.40 20.89 4.59
CA SER A 248 4.20 21.32 3.45
C SER A 248 4.24 20.22 2.37
N ARG A 249 4.66 20.58 1.16
CA ARG A 249 4.86 19.62 0.07
C ARG A 249 6.12 18.81 0.32
N HIS A 250 5.97 17.54 0.67
CA HIS A 250 7.06 16.60 0.94
C HIS A 250 6.69 15.19 0.45
N LEU A 251 7.68 14.33 0.31
CA LEU A 251 7.51 12.88 0.21
C LEU A 251 7.58 12.31 1.63
N HIS A 252 6.53 11.63 2.05
CA HIS A 252 6.59 10.79 3.24
C HIS A 252 7.01 9.38 2.79
N PHE A 253 8.29 9.07 2.95
CA PHE A 253 8.91 7.83 2.49
C PHE A 253 9.04 6.84 3.64
N VAL A 254 8.56 5.61 3.45
CA VAL A 254 8.56 4.57 4.48
C VAL A 254 9.23 3.31 3.95
N SER A 255 9.98 2.62 4.79
CA SER A 255 10.57 1.32 4.50
C SER A 255 10.18 0.30 5.59
N SER A 256 9.90 -0.95 5.20
CA SER A 256 9.74 -2.05 6.15
C SER A 256 11.02 -2.33 6.95
N ASN A 257 12.18 -1.98 6.39
CA ASN A 257 13.47 -2.08 7.05
C ASN A 257 14.00 -0.67 7.41
N PRO A 258 14.12 -0.32 8.71
CA PRO A 258 14.64 0.99 9.13
C PRO A 258 16.13 1.16 8.84
N HIS A 259 16.84 0.08 8.52
CA HIS A 259 18.26 0.06 8.13
C HIS A 259 18.47 -0.23 6.64
N LEU A 260 17.49 0.14 5.81
CA LEU A 260 17.64 0.04 4.35
C LEU A 260 18.81 0.93 3.90
N ILE A 261 19.73 0.37 3.11
CA ILE A 261 20.85 1.13 2.55
C ILE A 261 20.44 1.71 1.19
N ILE A 262 20.38 3.04 1.09
CA ILE A 262 20.06 3.78 -0.14
C ILE A 262 21.28 4.60 -0.55
N GLN A 263 21.86 4.30 -1.71
CA GLN A 263 23.08 4.95 -2.21
C GLN A 263 24.21 4.99 -1.17
N GLY A 264 24.44 3.86 -0.49
CA GLY A 264 25.43 3.77 0.58
C GLY A 264 25.05 4.45 1.90
N HIS A 265 23.88 5.08 2.01
CA HIS A 265 23.38 5.69 3.24
C HIS A 265 22.39 4.76 3.94
N ASP A 266 22.65 4.46 5.21
CA ASP A 266 21.66 3.82 6.08
C ASP A 266 20.54 4.82 6.40
N LEU A 267 19.27 4.41 6.18
CA LEU A 267 18.11 5.24 6.52
C LEU A 267 18.11 5.69 7.99
N SER A 268 18.58 4.88 8.93
CA SER A 268 18.66 5.29 10.35
C SER A 268 19.56 6.50 10.54
N ASN A 269 20.68 6.53 9.82
CA ASN A 269 21.61 7.65 9.87
C ASN A 269 21.01 8.90 9.22
N ILE A 270 20.26 8.75 8.13
CA ILE A 270 19.54 9.87 7.49
C ILE A 270 18.52 10.46 8.46
N ALA A 271 17.73 9.59 9.11
CA ALA A 271 16.70 10.00 10.05
C ALA A 271 17.27 10.75 11.27
N GLU A 272 18.42 10.31 11.79
CA GLU A 272 19.10 10.96 12.92
C GLU A 272 19.54 12.40 12.63
N ILE A 273 19.90 12.70 11.38
CA ILE A 273 20.39 14.03 10.98
C ILE A 273 19.33 14.90 10.31
N ALA A 274 18.14 14.36 10.04
CA ALA A 274 17.05 15.08 9.41
C ALA A 274 16.54 16.23 10.31
N THR A 275 16.26 17.39 9.72
CA THR A 275 15.88 18.60 10.46
C THR A 275 15.12 19.57 9.57
N CYS A 276 14.13 20.26 10.12
CA CYS A 276 13.26 21.17 9.36
C CYS A 276 13.88 22.54 9.10
N CYS A 277 14.87 22.94 9.91
CA CYS A 277 14.96 24.35 10.27
C CYS A 277 16.38 24.95 10.25
N ARG A 278 17.44 24.13 10.18
CA ARG A 278 18.82 24.63 10.01
C ARG A 278 19.76 23.54 9.50
N ASP A 279 20.66 23.89 8.57
CA ASP A 279 21.72 23.02 8.05
C ASP A 279 21.20 21.66 7.55
N VAL A 280 20.03 21.68 6.91
CA VAL A 280 19.31 20.47 6.49
C VAL A 280 20.17 19.68 5.48
N PRO A 281 20.48 18.41 5.75
CA PRO A 281 21.31 17.60 4.89
C PRO A 281 20.64 17.42 3.53
N ILE A 282 21.41 17.65 2.46
CA ILE A 282 20.97 17.47 1.07
C ILE A 282 21.53 16.15 0.57
N PHE A 283 20.64 15.29 0.11
CA PHE A 283 20.98 14.02 -0.51
C PHE A 283 20.79 14.13 -2.02
N VAL A 284 21.86 13.87 -2.78
CA VAL A 284 21.82 13.92 -4.25
C VAL A 284 21.58 12.53 -4.79
N SER A 285 20.54 12.38 -5.59
CA SER A 285 20.17 11.07 -6.16
C SER A 285 21.05 10.67 -7.34
N GLU A 286 21.27 9.37 -7.49
CA GLU A 286 21.84 8.72 -8.69
C GLU A 286 20.77 7.90 -9.44
N ASN A 287 19.49 8.04 -9.07
CA ASN A 287 18.39 7.25 -9.62
C ASN A 287 18.00 7.74 -11.02
N GLU A 288 18.60 7.13 -12.05
CA GLU A 288 18.27 7.45 -13.44
C GLU A 288 16.85 7.01 -13.77
N ARG A 289 16.08 7.92 -14.36
CA ARG A 289 14.72 7.59 -14.79
C ARG A 289 14.75 6.61 -15.95
N VAL A 290 13.97 5.56 -15.81
CA VAL A 290 13.64 4.66 -16.92
C VAL A 290 12.34 5.11 -17.61
N ASN A 291 12.19 4.73 -18.87
CA ASN A 291 11.04 5.10 -19.69
C ASN A 291 9.85 4.19 -19.42
#